data_AF-A0A519QKL7-F1
#
_entry.id   AF-A0A519QKL7-F1
#
_cell.length_a   1.000
_cell.length_b   1.000
_cell.length_c   1.000
_cell.angle_alpha   90.00
_cell.angle_beta   90.00
_cell.angle_gamma   90.00
#
_symmetry.space_group_name_H-M   'P 1'
#
loop_
_entity.id
_entity.type
_entity.pdbx_description
1 polymer ?
#
loop_
_entity_poly.entity_id
_entity_poly.type
_entity_poly.pdbx_seq_one_letter_code
_entity_poly.pdbx_strand_id
1 'polypeptide(L)' 'MRINILSFGSLNEVVAGGPIDVAEITDSDSLKTYLLANYPEIADKKFVIAINKNIIQYNTVLNELDTIAILPPFSGG' A
#
# COMPACT_ATOMS: atom_id res chain seq x y z
N MET A 1 -3.89 13.54 -5.78
CA MET A 1 -4.43 12.51 -6.68
C MET A 1 -5.32 11.55 -5.91
N ARG A 2 -6.14 10.74 -6.60
CA ARG A 2 -6.97 9.70 -5.97
C ARG A 2 -6.48 8.32 -6.40
N ILE A 3 -6.24 7.42 -5.45
CA ILE A 3 -5.79 6.04 -5.70
C ILE A 3 -6.70 5.06 -4.96
N ASN A 4 -6.63 3.77 -5.31
CA ASN A 4 -7.42 2.72 -4.65
C ASN A 4 -6.51 1.78 -3.86
N ILE A 5 -6.74 1.65 -2.54
CA ILE A 5 -6.01 0.72 -1.69
C ILE A 5 -6.74 -0.62 -1.60
N LEU A 6 -6.00 -1.71 -1.78
CA LEU A 6 -6.42 -3.06 -1.46
C LEU A 6 -5.53 -3.59 -0.32
N SER A 7 -6.15 -4.07 0.74
CA SER A 7 -5.46 -4.64 1.89
C SER A 7 -5.76 -6.14 1.98
N PHE A 8 -4.73 -6.95 2.23
CA PHE A 8 -4.85 -8.41 2.19
C PHE A 8 -4.37 -9.06 3.49
N GLY A 9 -4.94 -10.24 3.78
CA GLY A 9 -4.56 -11.05 4.94
C GLY A 9 -4.65 -10.28 6.26
N SER A 10 -3.63 -10.42 7.11
CA SER A 10 -3.55 -9.77 8.43
C SER A 10 -3.40 -8.24 8.37
N LEU A 11 -3.26 -7.65 7.18
CA LEU A 11 -3.25 -6.20 7.00
C LEU A 11 -4.68 -5.64 6.83
N ASN A 12 -5.63 -6.45 6.35
CA ASN A 12 -7.01 -5.99 6.08
C ASN A 12 -7.80 -5.71 7.37
N GLU A 13 -7.31 -6.23 8.50
CA GLU A 13 -7.86 -5.95 9.83
C GLU A 13 -7.45 -4.56 10.36
N VAL A 14 -6.37 -3.99 9.81
CA VAL A 14 -5.76 -2.73 10.28
C VAL A 14 -5.98 -1.61 9.27
N VAL A 15 -5.71 -1.89 8.00
CA VAL A 15 -5.83 -0.93 6.91
C VAL A 15 -7.07 -1.26 6.11
N ALA A 16 -8.09 -0.41 6.23
CA ALA A 16 -9.28 -0.52 5.42
C ALA A 16 -8.94 -0.26 3.93
N GLY A 17 -9.41 -1.15 3.05
CA GLY A 17 -9.34 -0.94 1.61
C GLY A 17 -10.33 0.12 1.12
N GLY A 18 -10.05 0.70 -0.04
CA GLY A 18 -10.92 1.65 -0.71
C GLY A 18 -10.18 2.83 -1.35
N PRO A 19 -10.92 3.74 -2.00
CA PRO A 19 -10.35 4.93 -2.59
C PRO A 19 -9.85 5.89 -1.51
N ILE A 20 -8.64 6.42 -1.69
CA ILE A 20 -8.08 7.46 -0.84
C ILE A 20 -7.60 8.64 -1.69
N ASP A 21 -7.81 9.84 -1.17
CA ASP A 21 -7.34 11.08 -1.76
C ASP A 21 -5.97 11.44 -1.13
N VAL A 22 -4.93 11.34 -1.94
CA VAL A 22 -3.53 11.58 -1.56
C VAL A 22 -2.98 12.70 -2.42
N ALA A 23 -3.15 13.94 -1.96
CA ALA A 23 -2.76 15.13 -2.74
C ALA A 23 -1.23 15.25 -2.89
N GLU A 24 -0.47 14.90 -1.85
CA GLU A 24 0.98 15.15 -1.75
C GLU A 24 1.84 13.89 -1.95
N ILE A 25 1.21 12.72 -2.05
CA ILE A 25 1.92 11.46 -2.27
C ILE A 25 2.07 11.30 -3.78
N THR A 26 3.28 11.11 -4.30
CA THR A 26 3.54 10.94 -5.74
C THR A 26 4.22 9.63 -6.07
N ASP A 27 4.70 8.89 -5.08
CA ASP A 27 5.45 7.65 -5.26
C ASP A 27 5.18 6.63 -4.15
N SER A 28 5.63 5.40 -4.37
CA SER A 28 5.38 4.28 -3.47
C SER A 28 6.07 4.42 -2.11
N ASP A 29 7.22 5.09 -2.04
CA ASP A 29 7.96 5.28 -0.79
C ASP A 29 7.28 6.31 0.11
N SER A 30 6.78 7.40 -0.48
CA SER A 30 5.95 8.40 0.18
C SER A 30 4.64 7.78 0.65
N LEU A 31 4.03 6.91 -0.17
CA LEU A 31 2.83 6.16 0.21
C LEU A 31 3.12 5.22 1.38
N LYS A 32 4.24 4.50 1.34
CA LYS A 32 4.65 3.62 2.43
C LYS A 32 4.82 4.40 3.73
N THR A 33 5.49 5.55 3.67
CA THR A 33 5.67 6.44 4.82
C THR A 33 4.33 6.92 5.37
N TYR A 34 3.42 7.35 4.50
CA TYR A 34 2.06 7.73 4.87
C TYR A 34 1.30 6.58 5.56
N LEU A 35 1.36 5.37 5.01
CA LEU A 35 0.70 4.20 5.60
C LEU A 35 1.27 3.87 6.98
N LEU A 36 2.59 3.91 7.15
CA LEU A 36 3.24 3.65 8.43
C LEU A 36 2.92 4.70 9.49
N ALA A 37 2.76 5.97 9.08
CA ALA A 37 2.38 7.05 9.98
C ALA A 37 0.92 6.95 10.44
N ASN A 38 0.01 6.54 9.55
CA ASN A 38 -1.42 6.43 9.86
C ASN A 38 -1.80 5.09 10.51
N TYR A 39 -1.04 4.03 10.23
CA TYR A 39 -1.30 2.67 10.72
C TYR A 39 -0.02 2.09 11.36
N PRO A 40 0.44 2.61 12.50
CA PRO A 40 1.68 2.17 13.12
C PRO A 40 1.72 0.66 13.43
N GLU A 41 0.56 0.02 13.60
CA GLU A 41 0.41 -1.42 13.79
C GLU A 41 0.90 -2.28 12.61
N ILE A 42 1.04 -1.70 11.40
CA ILE A 42 1.62 -2.41 10.26
C ILE A 42 3.13 -2.22 10.13
N ALA A 43 3.75 -1.35 10.94
CA ALA A 43 5.20 -1.12 10.88
C ALA A 43 6.01 -2.36 11.29
N ASP A 44 5.51 -3.10 12.28
CA ASP A 44 6.09 -4.37 12.71
C ASP A 44 5.76 -5.52 11.75
N LYS A 45 4.75 -5.36 10.89
CA LYS A 45 4.38 -6.35 9.88
C LYS A 45 5.25 -6.14 8.65
N LYS A 46 6.04 -7.14 8.26
CA LYS A 46 6.67 -7.13 6.93
C LYS A 46 5.55 -7.15 5.88
N PHE A 47 5.57 -6.24 4.91
CA PHE A 47 4.63 -6.26 3.78
C PHE A 47 5.31 -5.80 2.50
N VAL A 48 4.72 -6.18 1.37
CA VAL A 48 5.12 -5.72 0.04
C VAL A 48 4.01 -4.88 -0.57
N ILE A 49 4.39 -3.99 -1.47
CA ILE A 49 3.47 -3.15 -2.23
C ILE A 49 3.41 -3.68 -3.66
N ALA A 50 2.20 -3.78 -4.20
CA ALA A 50 1.98 -4.03 -5.61
C ALA A 50 1.16 -2.89 -6.23
N ILE A 51 1.58 -2.43 -7.40
CA ILE A 51 0.89 -1.39 -8.17
C ILE A 51 0.31 -2.07 -9.41
N ASN A 52 -1.00 -1.93 -9.61
CA ASN A 52 -1.70 -2.51 -10.76
C ASN A 52 -1.36 -4.00 -10.97
N LYS A 53 -1.39 -4.78 -9.88
CA LYS A 53 -1.08 -6.22 -9.81
C LYS A 53 0.40 -6.59 -10.03
N ASN A 54 1.31 -5.64 -10.08
CA ASN A 54 2.75 -5.88 -10.17
C ASN A 54 3.43 -5.53 -8.85
N ILE A 55 4.11 -6.50 -8.23
CA ILE A 55 4.93 -6.25 -7.04
C ILE A 55 6.10 -5.37 -7.45
N ILE A 56 6.27 -4.25 -6.77
CA ILE A 56 7.39 -3.34 -7.00
C ILE A 56 8.55 -3.70 -6.07
N GLN A 57 9.78 -3.55 -6.59
CA GLN A 57 11.01 -3.78 -5.81
C GLN A 57 11.76 -2.48 -5.52
N TYR A 58 11.37 -1.39 -6.16
CA TYR A 58 12.00 -0.08 -6.10
C TYR A 58 10.93 1.01 -6.07
N ASN A 59 11.32 2.21 -5.64
CA ASN A 59 10.42 3.36 -5.61
C ASN A 59 9.81 3.59 -6.99
N THR A 60 8.48 3.61 -7.06
CA THR A 60 7.73 3.69 -8.31
C THR A 60 6.75 4.86 -8.23
N VAL A 61 6.69 5.66 -9.30
CA VAL A 61 5.75 6.78 -9.42
C VAL A 61 4.31 6.25 -9.40
N LEU A 62 3.46 6.92 -8.62
CA LEU A 62 2.03 6.64 -8.55
C LEU A 62 1.28 7.59 -9.48
N ASN A 63 0.24 7.07 -10.12
CA ASN A 63 -0.65 7.82 -10.99
C ASN A 63 -2.06 7.83 -10.42
N GLU A 64 -2.86 8.78 -10.89
CA GLU A 64 -4.28 8.83 -10.55
C GLU A 64 -4.97 7.52 -10.97
N LEU A 65 -5.87 7.04 -10.12
CA LEU A 65 -6.63 5.79 -10.25
C LEU A 65 -5.79 4.50 -10.15
N ASP A 66 -4.49 4.59 -9.84
CA ASP A 66 -3.69 3.39 -9.60
C ASP A 66 -4.30 2.56 -8.45
N THR A 67 -4.29 1.25 -8.65
CA THR A 67 -4.68 0.29 -7.61
C THR A 67 -3.44 -0.21 -6.89
N ILE A 68 -3.36 0.07 -5.60
CA ILE A 68 -2.23 -0.27 -4.76
C ILE A 68 -2.66 -1.36 -3.78
N ALA A 69 -2.02 -2.53 -3.87
CA ALA A 69 -2.21 -3.62 -2.95
C ALA A 69 -1.09 -3.65 -1.91
N ILE A 70 -1.45 -3.74 -0.64
CA ILE A 70 -0.54 -4.09 0.46
C ILE A 70 -0.74 -5.55 0.84
N LEU A 71 0.35 -6.30 0.76
CA LEU A 71 0.33 -7.76 0.90
C LEU A 71 1.27 -8.15 2.03
N PRO A 72 0.84 -8.95 3.02
CA PRO A 72 1.77 -9.58 3.96
C PRO A 72 2.76 -10.47 3.18
N PRO A 73 3.90 -10.86 3.78
CA PRO A 73 4.88 -11.71 3.11
C PRO A 73 4.17 -13.01 2.72
N PHE A 74 4.45 -13.52 1.52
CA PHE A 74 3.78 -14.69 0.97
C PHE A 74 3.50 -15.77 2.03
N SER A 75 2.22 -16.06 2.29
CA SER A 75 1.76 -17.25 3.01
C SER A 75 1.81 -18.50 2.11
N GLY A 76 2.73 -18.53 1.16
CA GLY A 76 2.87 -19.61 0.19
C GLY A 76 3.44 -20.84 0.89
N GLY A 77 2.56 -21.80 1.16
CA GLY A 77 2.92 -23.21 1.27
C GLY A 77 3.09 -23.82 -0.12
#